data_AF-A0A920IBH7-F1
#
_entry.id   AF-A0A920IBH7-F1
#
_cell.length_a   1.000
_cell.length_b   1.000
_cell.length_c   1.000
_cell.angle_alpha   90.00
_cell.angle_beta   90.00
_cell.angle_gamma   90.00
#
_symmetry.space_group_name_H-M   'P 1'
#
loop_
_entity.id
_entity.type
_entity.pdbx_description
1 polymer ?
#
loop_
_entity_poly.entity_id
_entity_poly.type
_entity_poly.pdbx_seq_one_letter_code
_entity_poly.pdbx_strand_id
1 'polypeptide(L)'
;MIETINKLVRTSRQMLHEIGREPTPEELSEKLSMPLDKVRKVMKIAKEPISLETPIGDEDDSQLGDFIEDKNANNLWKRQFIQI
;
A
#
# COMPACT_ATOMS: atom_id res chain seq x y z
N MET A 1 -15.82 -3.46 -9.92
CA MET A 1 -14.64 -3.22 -9.04
C MET A 1 -13.34 -3.51 -9.78
N ILE A 2 -13.10 -4.75 -10.25
CA ILE A 2 -11.91 -5.12 -11.06
C ILE A 2 -11.75 -4.27 -12.33
N GLU A 3 -12.84 -3.99 -13.05
CA GLU A 3 -12.79 -3.14 -14.25
C GLU A 3 -12.30 -1.71 -13.94
N THR A 4 -12.66 -1.17 -12.77
CA THR A 4 -12.23 0.17 -12.33
C THR A 4 -10.75 0.19 -11.99
N ILE A 5 -10.22 -0.87 -11.36
CA ILE A 5 -8.79 -1.04 -11.09
C ILE A 5 -8.03 -1.10 -12.42
N ASN A 6 -8.47 -1.94 -13.35
CA ASN A 6 -7.82 -2.09 -14.65
C ASN A 6 -7.82 -0.78 -15.46
N LYS A 7 -8.93 -0.03 -15.44
CA LYS A 7 -9.02 1.31 -16.06
C LYS A 7 -8.04 2.28 -15.40
N LEU A 8 -7.99 2.34 -14.08
CA LEU A 8 -7.08 3.24 -13.35
C LEU A 8 -5.61 2.92 -13.65
N VAL A 9 -5.22 1.65 -13.62
CA VAL A 9 -3.84 1.22 -13.91
C VAL A 9 -3.44 1.58 -15.35
N ARG A 10 -4.34 1.37 -16.32
CA ARG A 10 -4.08 1.72 -17.73
C ARG A 10 -3.91 3.23 -17.90
N THR A 11 -4.83 4.03 -17.36
CA THR A 11 -4.75 5.49 -17.45
C THR A 11 -3.51 6.03 -16.73
N SER A 12 -3.15 5.46 -15.58
CA SER A 12 -1.94 5.85 -14.85
C SER A 12 -0.67 5.61 -15.67
N ARG A 13 -0.55 4.46 -16.33
CA ARG A 13 0.59 4.15 -17.22
C ARG A 13 0.63 5.04 -18.46
N GLN A 14 -0.53 5.34 -19.04
CA GLN A 14 -0.62 6.25 -20.18
C GLN A 14 -0.14 7.65 -19.79
N MET A 15 -0.62 8.17 -18.65
CA MET A 15 -0.18 9.47 -18.16
C MET A 15 1.32 9.47 -17.85
N LEU A 16 1.85 8.42 -17.21
CA LEU A 16 3.30 8.29 -16.99
C LEU A 16 4.12 8.47 -18.27
N HIS A 17 3.65 7.92 -19.39
CA HIS A 17 4.30 8.10 -20.69
C HIS A 17 4.12 9.51 -21.27
N GLU A 18 2.95 10.12 -21.10
CA GLU A 18 2.62 11.46 -21.59
C GLU A 18 3.35 12.58 -20.82
N ILE A 19 3.40 12.51 -19.49
CA ILE A 19 3.96 13.57 -18.62
C ILE A 19 5.35 13.24 -18.06
N GLY A 20 5.86 12.03 -18.30
CA GLY A 20 7.19 11.59 -17.86
C GLY A 20 7.33 11.35 -16.35
N ARG A 21 6.24 11.36 -15.59
CA ARG A 21 6.19 11.09 -14.14
C ARG A 21 4.89 10.40 -13.73
N GLU A 22 4.84 9.82 -12.54
CA GLU A 22 3.58 9.26 -12.03
C GLU A 22 2.52 10.37 -11.85
N PRO A 23 1.26 10.12 -12.27
CA PRO A 23 0.19 11.08 -12.09
C PRO A 23 -0.30 11.10 -10.64
N THR A 24 -0.72 12.27 -10.18
CA THR A 24 -1.32 12.47 -8.87
C THR A 24 -2.75 11.90 -8.81
N PRO A 25 -3.26 11.55 -7.62
CA PRO A 25 -4.64 11.11 -7.45
C PRO A 25 -5.67 12.14 -7.98
N GLU A 26 -5.37 13.43 -7.85
CA GLU A 26 -6.18 14.55 -8.33
C GLU A 26 -6.23 14.55 -9.86
N GLU A 27 -5.08 14.46 -10.54
CA GLU A 27 -5.00 14.34 -12.01
C GLU A 27 -5.73 13.10 -12.55
N LEU A 28 -5.59 11.96 -11.87
CA LEU A 28 -6.32 10.73 -12.21
C LEU A 28 -7.83 10.88 -12.01
N SER A 29 -8.26 11.61 -10.98
CA SER A 29 -9.67 11.85 -10.68
C SER A 29 -10.36 12.69 -11.75
N GLU A 30 -9.67 13.73 -12.23
CA GLU A 30 -10.14 14.58 -13.33
C GLU A 30 -10.19 13.78 -14.64
N LYS A 31 -9.11 13.07 -14.99
CA LYS A 31 -9.01 12.30 -16.23
C LYS A 31 -10.05 11.17 -16.30
N LEU A 32 -10.33 10.52 -15.17
CA LEU A 32 -11.30 9.41 -15.09
C LEU A 32 -12.73 9.88 -14.78
N SER A 33 -12.95 11.18 -14.52
CA SER A 33 -14.23 11.73 -14.05
C SER A 33 -14.80 10.93 -12.86
N MET A 34 -13.94 10.62 -11.90
CA MET A 34 -14.29 9.89 -10.70
C MET A 34 -13.99 10.73 -9.45
N PRO A 35 -14.75 10.56 -8.36
CA PRO A 35 -14.43 11.25 -7.10
C PRO A 35 -13.03 10.88 -6.61
N LEU A 36 -12.29 11.88 -6.11
CA LEU A 36 -10.94 11.73 -5.57
C LEU A 36 -10.84 10.64 -4.50
N ASP A 37 -11.82 10.57 -3.60
CA ASP A 37 -11.88 9.53 -2.55
C ASP A 37 -11.93 8.12 -3.12
N LYS A 38 -12.62 7.95 -4.25
CA LYS A 38 -12.72 6.66 -4.95
C LYS A 38 -11.39 6.29 -5.59
N VAL A 39 -10.73 7.24 -6.25
CA VAL A 39 -9.38 7.05 -6.81
C VAL A 39 -8.41 6.62 -5.73
N ARG A 40 -8.36 7.33 -4.59
CA ARG A 40 -7.49 6.99 -3.45
C ARG A 40 -7.75 5.60 -2.89
N LYS A 41 -9.03 5.20 -2.74
CA LYS A 41 -9.39 3.85 -2.30
C LYS A 41 -8.94 2.78 -3.30
N VAL A 42 -9.19 3.00 -4.59
CA VAL A 42 -8.80 2.05 -5.64
C VAL A 42 -7.28 1.94 -5.76
N MET A 43 -6.54 3.05 -5.67
CA MET A 43 -5.07 3.03 -5.65
C MET A 43 -4.53 2.24 -4.46
N LYS A 44 -5.13 2.39 -3.26
CA LYS A 44 -4.74 1.58 -2.08
C LYS A 44 -4.95 0.08 -2.29
N ILE A 45 -6.02 -0.32 -2.99
CA ILE A 45 -6.32 -1.72 -3.29
C ILE A 45 -5.43 -2.24 -4.42
N ALA A 46 -5.07 -1.38 -5.38
CA ALA A 46 -4.23 -1.72 -6.52
C ALA A 46 -2.74 -1.84 -6.19
N LYS A 47 -2.29 -1.26 -5.07
CA LYS A 47 -0.95 -1.55 -4.54
C LYS A 47 -0.93 -3.02 -4.14
N GLU A 48 -0.12 -3.82 -4.85
CA GLU A 48 0.17 -5.18 -4.44
C GLU A 48 0.67 -5.19 -2.98
N PRO A 49 0.33 -6.23 -2.20
CA PRO A 49 0.89 -6.36 -0.85
C PRO A 49 2.41 -6.31 -0.97
N ILE A 50 3.04 -5.39 -0.23
CA ILE A 50 4.50 -5.30 -0.20
C ILE A 50 4.99 -6.58 0.45
N SER A 51 5.93 -7.27 -0.21
CA SER A 51 6.49 -8.50 0.34
C SER A 51 7.19 -8.19 1.66
N LEU A 52 6.95 -9.02 2.67
CA LEU A 52 7.65 -8.94 3.96
C LEU A 52 9.15 -9.21 3.81
N GLU A 53 9.55 -9.89 2.73
CA GLU A 53 10.95 -10.18 2.40
C GLU A 53 11.64 -8.99 1.70
N THR A 54 10.94 -7.86 1.52
CA THR A 54 11.54 -6.65 0.93
C THR A 54 12.64 -6.15 1.89
N PRO A 55 13.91 -6.10 1.47
CA PRO A 55 14.99 -5.62 2.33
C PRO A 55 14.80 -4.14 2.66
N ILE A 56 15.09 -3.76 3.89
CA ILE A 56 15.02 -2.39 4.41
C ILE A 56 16.42 -1.98 4.86
N GLY A 57 16.99 -0.94 4.23
CA GLY A 57 18.33 -0.43 4.53
C GLY A 57 19.43 -1.00 3.63
N ASP A 58 20.68 -0.55 3.83
CA ASP A 58 21.86 -0.99 3.07
C ASP A 58 22.52 -2.25 3.66
N GLU A 59 22.12 -2.66 4.87
CA GLU A 59 22.56 -3.90 5.52
C GLU A 59 21.54 -5.00 5.18
N ASP A 60 21.95 -5.99 4.40
CA ASP A 60 21.13 -7.11 3.86
C ASP A 60 20.43 -7.99 4.93
N ASP A 61 20.57 -7.70 6.21
CA ASP A 61 20.05 -8.51 7.32
C ASP A 61 18.65 -8.10 7.81
N SER A 62 18.08 -6.99 7.32
CA SER A 62 16.79 -6.48 7.81
C SER A 62 15.69 -6.54 6.74
N GLN A 63 14.62 -7.28 7.02
CA GLN A 63 13.46 -7.39 6.13
C GLN A 63 12.30 -6.53 6.64
N LEU A 64 11.43 -6.07 5.74
CA LEU A 64 10.24 -5.29 6.10
C LEU A 64 9.37 -5.99 7.16
N GLY A 65 9.33 -7.32 7.15
CA GLY A 65 8.63 -8.14 8.14
C GLY A 65 9.13 -7.94 9.58
N ASP A 66 10.40 -7.65 9.78
CA ASP A 66 11.00 -7.48 11.11
C ASP A 66 10.50 -6.22 11.84
N PHE A 67 9.96 -5.26 11.08
CA PHE A 67 9.47 -3.98 11.60
C PHE A 67 7.95 -3.93 11.80
N ILE A 68 7.22 -5.01 11.49
CA ILE A 68 5.77 -5.05 11.66
C ILE A 68 5.42 -5.58 13.04
N GLU A 69 5.12 -4.66 13.96
CA GLU A 69 4.58 -4.99 15.28
C GLU A 69 3.21 -5.68 15.18
N ASP A 70 3.08 -6.87 15.75
CA ASP A 70 1.81 -7.59 15.83
C ASP A 70 0.86 -6.93 16.84
N LYS A 71 -0.10 -6.17 16.32
CA LYS A 71 -1.13 -5.48 17.12
C LYS A 71 -2.11 -6.42 17.82
N ASN A 72 -2.12 -7.70 17.46
CA ASN A 72 -2.94 -8.74 18.10
C ASN A 72 -2.12 -9.64 19.04
N ALA A 73 -0.82 -9.36 19.23
CA ALA A 73 0.00 -10.09 20.18
C ALA A 73 -0.57 -9.93 21.60
N ASN A 74 -1.31 -10.95 22.02
CA ASN A 74 -1.74 -11.08 23.40
C ASN A 74 -0.45 -11.33 24.19
N ASN A 75 0.00 -10.33 24.94
CA ASN A 75 1.22 -10.39 25.73
C ASN A 75 1.13 -11.54 26.75
N LEU A 76 1.56 -12.74 26.37
CA LEU A 76 1.51 -13.95 27.22
C LEU A 76 2.31 -13.76 28.51
N TRP A 77 3.37 -12.94 28.45
CA TRP A 77 4.19 -12.55 29.59
C TRP A 77 3.47 -11.69 30.63
N LYS A 78 2.42 -10.95 30.26
CA LYS A 78 1.62 -10.16 31.22
C LYS A 78 0.68 -11.03 32.07
N ARG A 79 0.43 -12.28 31.66
CA ARG A 79 -0.50 -13.19 32.34
C ARG A 79 0.14 -14.00 33.47
N GLN A 80 1.46 -14.21 33.43
CA GLN A 80 2.16 -15.03 34.43
C GLN A 80 2.55 -14.25 35.71
N PHE A 81 2.54 -12.92 35.68
CA PHE A 81 2.97 -12.08 36.82
C PHE A 81 1.85 -11.67 37.79
N ILE A 82 0.58 -12.04 37.55
CA ILE A 82 -0.57 -11.67 38.40
C ILE A 82 -1.01 -12.82 39.33
N GLN A 83 -0.23 -13.91 39.42
CA GLN A 83 -0.54 -15.07 40.29
C GLN A 83 0.51 -15.36 41.38
N ILE A 84 1.25 -14.36 41.84
CA ILE A 84 2.07 -14.47 43.07
C ILE A 84 1.71 -13.34 44.02
#